data_AF-A0A561ULW6-F1
#
_entry.id   AF-A0A561ULW6-F1
#
_cell.length_a   1.000
_cell.length_b   1.000
_cell.length_c   1.000
_cell.angle_alpha   90.00
_cell.angle_beta   90.00
_cell.angle_gamma   90.00
#
_symmetry.space_group_name_H-M   'P 1'
#
loop_
_entity.id
_entity.type
_entity.pdbx_description
1 polymer ?
#
loop_
_entity_poly.entity_id
_entity_poly.type
_entity_poly.pdbx_seq_one_letter_code
_entity_poly.pdbx_strand_id
1 'polypeptide(L)' 'MRSADTEFVGGPLDGRILPILLSTFNSVPKVYRVPVPAHGDRPAETLVYDRAKAYSAKGRARWQYVFRAPQA' A
#
# COMPACT_ATOMS: atom_id res chain seq x y z
N MET A 1 -11.85 13.31 9.56
CA MET A 1 -10.61 12.88 8.86
C MET A 1 -11.00 12.37 7.48
N ARG A 2 -10.23 12.66 6.43
CA ARG A 2 -10.55 12.24 5.05
C ARG A 2 -9.77 10.97 4.72
N SER A 3 -10.38 10.05 3.97
CA SER A 3 -9.74 8.87 3.42
C SER A 3 -9.76 8.89 1.89
N ALA A 4 -8.90 8.09 1.26
CA ALA A 4 -8.94 7.78 -0.16
C ALA A 4 -8.80 6.28 -0.38
N ASP A 5 -9.63 5.74 -1.26
CA ASP A 5 -9.53 4.35 -1.72
C ASP A 5 -8.23 4.17 -2.51
N THR A 6 -7.34 3.34 -1.97
CA THR A 6 -6.00 3.14 -2.50
C THR A 6 -5.78 1.67 -2.81
N GLU A 7 -5.38 1.38 -4.05
CA GLU A 7 -5.07 0.03 -4.50
C GLU A 7 -3.68 -0.40 -4.02
N PHE A 8 -3.56 -1.68 -3.70
CA PHE A 8 -2.32 -2.36 -3.34
C PHE A 8 -1.90 -3.27 -4.51
N VAL A 9 -0.63 -3.19 -4.89
CA VAL A 9 -0.04 -3.92 -6.01
C VAL A 9 1.16 -4.73 -5.52
N GLY A 10 1.15 -6.03 -5.81
CA GLY A 10 2.11 -7.01 -5.36
C GLY A 10 1.95 -7.41 -3.88
N GLY A 11 2.71 -8.44 -3.49
CA GLY A 11 2.71 -8.95 -2.13
C GLY A 11 1.36 -9.52 -1.67
N PRO A 12 1.19 -9.75 -0.36
CA PRO A 12 -0.03 -10.37 0.19
C PRO A 12 -1.33 -9.56 0.06
N LEU A 13 -1.26 -8.26 -0.25
CA LEU A 13 -2.44 -7.41 -0.42
C LEU A 13 -2.74 -7.09 -1.90
N ASP A 14 -2.10 -7.79 -2.84
CA ASP A 14 -2.27 -7.54 -4.26
C ASP A 14 -3.76 -7.52 -4.70
N GLY A 15 -4.13 -6.53 -5.51
CA GLY A 15 -5.49 -6.32 -6.02
C GLY A 15 -6.49 -5.80 -4.99
N ARG A 16 -6.09 -5.61 -3.72
CA ARG A 16 -7.00 -5.06 -2.70
C ARG A 16 -7.05 -3.53 -2.79
N ILE A 17 -8.24 -2.99 -2.52
CA ILE A 17 -8.48 -1.55 -2.37
C ILE A 17 -8.88 -1.30 -0.93
N LEU A 18 -8.16 -0.41 -0.24
CA LEU A 18 -8.45 -0.05 1.15
C LEU A 18 -8.64 1.46 1.30
N PRO A 19 -9.53 1.91 2.20
CA PRO A 19 -9.65 3.33 2.54
C PRO A 19 -8.47 3.74 3.43
N ILE A 20 -7.58 4.58 2.88
CA ILE A 20 -6.38 5.04 3.58
C ILE A 20 -6.60 6.47 4.07
N LEU A 21 -6.33 6.70 5.35
CA LEU A 21 -6.40 8.03 5.95
C LEU A 21 -5.39 8.96 5.28
N LEU A 22 -5.86 10.13 4.87
CA LEU A 22 -5.03 11.15 4.27
C LEU A 22 -4.30 11.94 5.35
N SER A 23 -3.05 12.30 5.04
CA SER A 23 -2.32 13.31 5.80
C SER A 23 -3.00 14.67 5.69
N THR A 24 -2.60 15.64 6.51
CA THR A 24 -3.05 17.04 6.49
C THR A 24 -2.97 17.67 5.09
N PHE A 25 -2.03 17.21 4.25
CA PHE A 25 -1.86 17.65 2.86
C PHE A 25 -2.74 16.89 1.84
N ASN A 26 -3.80 16.21 2.28
CA ASN A 26 -4.70 15.40 1.44
C ASN A 26 -3.97 14.35 0.57
N SER A 27 -2.84 13.82 1.05
CA SER A 27 -2.10 12.77 0.36
C SER A 27 -1.98 11.53 1.22
N VAL A 28 -2.04 10.35 0.59
CA VAL A 28 -1.84 9.08 1.30
C VAL A 28 -0.40 9.01 1.82
N PRO A 29 -0.12 8.37 2.96
CA PRO A 29 1.24 8.26 3.51
C PRO A 29 2.26 7.75 2.48
N LYS A 30 3.53 8.17 2.59
CA LYS A 30 4.57 7.70 1.65
C LYS A 30 4.83 6.19 1.77
N VAL A 31 4.70 5.66 2.98
CA VAL A 31 4.96 4.25 3.31
C VAL A 31 3.80 3.73 4.13
N TYR A 32 3.33 2.52 3.80
CA TYR A 32 2.33 1.79 4.57
C TYR A 32 2.95 0.51 5.10
N ARG A 33 2.84 0.28 6.42
CA ARG A 33 3.44 -0.88 7.11
C ARG A 33 2.34 -1.75 7.71
N VAL A 34 2.40 -3.04 7.45
CA VAL A 34 1.47 -4.03 8.01
C VAL A 34 2.27 -5.02 8.84
N PRO A 35 2.16 -4.98 10.18
CA PRO A 35 2.71 -6.05 11.01
C PRO A 35 1.88 -7.31 10.78
N VAL A 36 2.55 -8.38 10.37
CA VAL A 36 1.96 -9.71 10.18
C VAL A 36 2.54 -10.62 11.27
N PRO A 37 1.71 -11.13 12.20
CA PRO A 37 2.18 -12.06 13.20
C PRO A 37 2.59 -13.39 12.55
N ALA A 38 3.48 -14.13 13.22
CA ALA A 38 3.85 -15.47 12.78
C ALA A 38 2.60 -16.37 12.66
N HIS A 39 2.51 -17.15 11.60
CA HIS A 39 1.40 -18.06 11.35
C HIS A 39 1.87 -19.33 10.64
N GLY A 40 1.73 -20.48 11.31
CA GLY A 40 2.26 -21.76 10.84
C GLY A 40 3.78 -21.65 10.64
N ASP A 41 4.24 -22.01 9.43
CA ASP A 41 5.65 -21.97 9.06
C ASP A 41 6.16 -20.57 8.64
N ARG A 42 5.29 -19.53 8.64
CA ARG A 42 5.70 -18.16 8.30
C ARG A 42 6.13 -17.40 9.55
N PRO A 43 7.38 -16.87 9.60
CA PRO A 43 7.83 -16.02 10.70
C PRO A 43 7.05 -14.70 10.72
N ALA A 44 7.06 -14.02 11.87
CA ALA A 44 6.51 -12.68 11.97
C ALA A 44 7.28 -11.72 11.04
N GLU A 45 6.57 -10.93 10.28
CA GLU A 45 7.16 -10.00 9.32
C GLU A 45 6.41 -8.67 9.30
N THR A 46 7.05 -7.63 8.75
CA THR A 46 6.37 -6.38 8.45
C THR A 46 6.36 -6.18 6.95
N LEU A 47 5.18 -6.27 6.35
CA LEU A 47 5.00 -5.94 4.95
C LEU A 47 5.12 -4.42 4.79
N VAL A 48 5.93 -3.98 3.83
CA VAL A 48 6.13 -2.57 3.53
C VAL A 48 5.63 -2.29 2.12
N TYR A 49 4.84 -1.24 1.97
CA TYR A 49 4.38 -0.76 0.68
C TYR A 49 4.76 0.70 0.48
N ASP A 50 5.27 1.01 -0.70
CA ASP A 50 5.66 2.36 -1.11
C ASP A 50 4.58 3.00 -1.97
N ARG A 51 4.29 4.27 -1.67
CA ARG A 51 3.34 5.04 -2.46
C ARG A 51 3.91 5.31 -3.85
N ALA A 52 3.20 4.89 -4.89
CA ALA A 52 3.52 5.13 -6.29
C ALA A 52 2.39 5.87 -7.00
N LYS A 53 2.73 6.60 -8.07
CA LYS A 53 1.74 7.14 -9.00
C LYS A 53 1.41 6.07 -10.04
N ALA A 54 0.13 5.86 -10.27
CA ALA A 54 -0.37 5.08 -11.40
C ALA A 54 -1.20 5.96 -12.32
N TYR A 55 -1.09 5.68 -13.61
CA TYR A 55 -1.78 6.42 -14.66
C TYR A 55 -2.84 5.53 -15.27
N SER A 56 -4.07 6.05 -15.34
CA SER A 56 -5.12 5.42 -16.13
C SER A 56 -4.82 5.53 -17.63
N ALA A 57 -5.51 4.74 -18.46
CA ALA A 57 -5.43 4.85 -19.91
C ALA A 57 -5.77 6.26 -20.45
N LYS A 58 -6.53 7.05 -19.69
CA LYS A 58 -6.87 8.45 -20.01
C LYS A 58 -5.90 9.47 -19.41
N GLY A 59 -4.73 9.05 -18.93
CA GLY A 59 -3.68 9.91 -18.37
C GLY A 59 -3.94 10.47 -16.96
N ARG A 60 -5.10 10.18 -16.35
CA ARG A 60 -5.38 10.60 -14.97
C ARG A 60 -4.51 9.84 -13.99
N ALA A 61 -3.80 10.57 -13.13
CA ALA A 61 -2.97 10.00 -12.09
C ALA A 61 -3.79 9.66 -10.84
N ARG A 62 -3.48 8.53 -10.21
CA ARG A 62 -3.95 8.14 -8.88
C ARG A 62 -2.78 7.63 -8.04
N TRP A 63 -2.97 7.60 -6.73
CA TRP A 63 -2.02 6.95 -5.82
C TRP A 63 -2.35 5.47 -5.71
N GLN A 64 -1.30 4.65 -5.61
CA GLN A 64 -1.37 3.25 -5.25
C GLN A 64 -0.21 2.90 -4.29
N TYR A 65 -0.30 1.76 -3.64
CA TYR A 65 0.77 1.19 -2.83
C TYR A 65 1.39 0.00 -3.54
N VAL A 66 2.71 0.02 -3.76
CA VAL A 66 3.45 -1.07 -4.38
C VAL A 66 4.24 -1.81 -3.30
N PHE A 67 4.12 -3.12 -3.27
CA PHE A 67 4.83 -3.96 -2.31
C PHE A 67 6.34 -3.81 -2.49
N ARG A 68 7.02 -3.43 -1.41
CA ARG A 68 8.47 -3.45 -1.33
C ARG A 68 8.89 -4.86 -0.93
N ALA A 69 9.41 -5.61 -1.89
CA ALA A 69 10.00 -6.90 -1.60
C ALA A 69 11.09 -6.74 -0.52
N PRO A 70 11.15 -7.63 0.49
CA PRO A 70 12.26 -7.63 1.43
C PRO A 70 13.56 -7.83 0.65
N GLN A 71 14.57 -7.01 0.94
CA GLN A 71 15.90 -7.22 0.40
C GLN A 71 16.45 -8.49 1.08
N ALA A 72 16.78 -9.49 0.27
CA ALA A 72 17.36 -10.76 0.72
C ALA A 72 18.77 -10.58 1.27
#